data_AF-A0AAV2RTJ3-F1
#
_entry.id   AF-A0AAV2RTJ3-F1
#
_cell.length_a   1.000
_cell.length_b   1.000
_cell.length_c   1.000
_cell.angle_alpha   90.00
_cell.angle_beta   90.00
_cell.angle_gamma   90.00
#
_symmetry.space_group_name_H-M   'P 1'
#
loop_
_entity.id
_entity.type
_entity.pdbx_description
1 polymer ?
#
loop_
_entity_poly.entity_id
_entity_poly.type
_entity_poly.pdbx_seq_one_letter_code
_entity_poly.pdbx_strand_id
1 'polypeptide(L)'
;ECRDTLLPSSCADIKKQGLCSEEVPMCNKTCGYCSQDTDQLPTTREKKCPICGKANEQYFRNWNNRMARVPELNHKYPWLVFIQSVIEGMTYNCGGQIINSRWVLTAAHCFYDGSDAGCNYIKKAEVHVGLHRTDFNDGILGVTRIIQVKDFIKHPGYQCGISHNDDIGLLGLEEDLDLFSTFQSKGIGAICLPKDDEGWFEGEDAVAAGWGVTASKRSKNFADKPFEVTRRIQRKFCSNYRSSWITDNMICAESASVYKIQCTGDSGGPLIVKNENDTYVL
;
A
#
# COMPACT_ATOMS: atom_id res chain seq x y z
N GLU A 1 -14.16 28.55 5.39
CA GLU A 1 -14.98 28.52 4.17
C GLU A 1 -14.08 28.22 2.98
N CYS A 2 -14.07 26.99 2.47
CA CYS A 2 -13.37 26.68 1.22
C CYS A 2 -14.15 27.30 0.07
N ARG A 3 -13.62 28.35 -0.55
CA ARG A 3 -14.20 28.90 -1.78
C ARG A 3 -14.10 27.85 -2.88
N ASP A 4 -15.25 27.57 -3.49
CA ASP A 4 -15.39 26.96 -4.81
C ASP A 4 -14.62 27.77 -5.87
N THR A 5 -13.30 27.64 -5.93
CA THR A 5 -12.54 28.04 -7.12
C THR A 5 -12.66 26.90 -8.11
N LEU A 6 -13.39 27.16 -9.20
CA LEU A 6 -13.51 26.36 -10.42
C LEU A 6 -12.33 25.38 -10.59
N LEU A 7 -12.62 24.09 -10.46
CA LEU A 7 -11.65 23.03 -10.76
C LEU A 7 -11.05 23.28 -12.17
N PRO A 8 -9.72 23.30 -12.33
CA PRO A 8 -9.08 23.52 -13.62
C PRO A 8 -9.63 22.60 -14.70
N SER A 9 -9.71 23.10 -15.94
CA SER A 9 -10.31 22.41 -17.08
C SER A 9 -9.44 21.30 -17.68
N SER A 10 -8.14 21.30 -17.39
CA SER A 10 -7.18 20.34 -17.96
C SER A 10 -5.96 20.12 -17.05
N CYS A 11 -5.26 19.00 -17.23
CA CYS A 11 -3.98 18.75 -16.56
C CYS A 11 -2.89 19.76 -16.94
N ALA A 12 -2.93 20.30 -18.17
CA ALA A 12 -2.03 21.37 -18.60
C ALA A 12 -2.20 22.66 -17.76
N ASP A 13 -3.44 23.02 -17.42
CA ASP A 13 -3.72 24.19 -16.58
C ASP A 13 -3.18 24.01 -15.16
N ILE A 14 -3.26 22.79 -14.62
CA ILE A 14 -2.76 22.44 -13.28
C ILE A 14 -1.24 22.47 -13.24
N LYS A 15 -0.57 21.88 -14.25
CA LYS A 15 0.90 21.91 -14.38
C LYS A 15 1.41 23.36 -14.49
N LYS A 16 0.72 24.20 -15.28
CA LYS A 16 1.07 25.62 -15.45
C LYS A 16 0.95 26.45 -14.17
N GLN A 17 0.11 26.04 -13.22
CA GLN A 17 -0.03 26.68 -11.91
C GLN A 17 1.08 26.28 -10.92
N GLY A 18 2.06 25.47 -11.32
CA GLY A 18 3.16 25.02 -10.46
C GLY A 18 2.72 24.02 -9.39
N LEU A 19 1.59 23.34 -9.59
CA LEU A 19 1.04 22.35 -8.67
C LEU A 19 1.65 20.94 -8.87
N CYS A 20 2.57 20.82 -9.81
CA CYS A 20 3.26 19.62 -10.29
C CYS A 20 4.69 20.02 -10.71
N SER A 21 5.70 19.19 -10.47
CA SER A 21 7.08 19.41 -10.95
C SER A 21 7.68 18.11 -11.49
N GLU A 22 8.85 18.19 -12.14
CA GLU A 22 9.54 16.97 -12.59
C GLU A 22 10.06 16.11 -11.43
N GLU A 23 10.35 16.73 -10.29
CA GLU A 23 10.82 16.04 -9.08
C GLU A 23 9.66 15.48 -8.24
N VAL A 24 8.44 15.99 -8.46
CA VAL A 24 7.22 15.55 -7.77
C VAL A 24 6.31 14.89 -8.81
N PRO A 25 6.46 13.58 -9.05
CA PRO A 25 5.73 12.89 -10.11
C PRO A 25 4.21 12.91 -9.89
N MET A 26 3.75 13.24 -8.68
CA MET A 26 2.34 13.21 -8.29
C MET A 26 1.81 14.60 -7.89
N CYS A 27 0.74 15.02 -8.53
CA CYS A 27 0.07 16.27 -8.16
C CYS A 27 -1.02 16.01 -7.13
N ASN A 28 -0.73 16.32 -5.86
CA ASN A 28 -1.62 16.04 -4.73
C ASN A 28 -3.02 16.65 -4.90
N LYS A 29 -3.13 17.84 -5.52
CA LYS A 29 -4.42 18.52 -5.73
C LYS A 29 -5.32 17.85 -6.77
N THR A 30 -4.76 16.96 -7.59
CA THR A 30 -5.51 16.20 -8.59
C THR A 30 -5.56 14.73 -8.27
N CYS A 31 -5.15 14.34 -7.06
CA CYS A 31 -5.19 12.95 -6.62
C CYS A 31 -4.48 12.00 -7.60
N GLY A 32 -3.41 12.49 -8.25
CA GLY A 32 -2.59 11.73 -9.18
C GLY A 32 -3.04 11.78 -10.65
N TYR A 33 -4.19 12.38 -11.00
CA TYR A 33 -4.70 12.39 -12.38
C TYR A 33 -3.85 13.22 -13.36
N CYS A 34 -3.12 14.20 -12.85
CA CYS A 34 -2.28 15.06 -13.68
C CYS A 34 -0.80 14.87 -13.37
N SER A 35 -0.31 13.63 -13.46
CA SER A 35 1.10 13.30 -13.24
C SER A 35 1.96 13.63 -14.47
N GLN A 36 3.28 13.41 -14.40
CA GLN A 36 4.15 13.53 -15.58
C GLN A 36 3.67 12.65 -16.74
N ASP A 37 3.12 11.48 -16.45
CA ASP A 37 2.73 10.47 -17.44
C ASP A 37 1.24 10.49 -17.81
N THR A 38 0.42 11.26 -17.09
CA THR A 38 -1.03 11.34 -17.33
C THR A 38 -1.49 12.76 -17.50
N ASP A 39 -2.16 13.01 -18.63
CA ASP A 39 -2.88 14.25 -18.90
C ASP A 39 -4.41 14.06 -18.97
N GLN A 40 -4.89 12.86 -18.59
CA GLN A 40 -6.31 12.54 -18.60
C GLN A 40 -6.94 12.76 -17.21
N LEU A 41 -7.86 13.73 -17.14
CA LEU A 41 -8.80 13.84 -16.03
C LEU A 41 -9.83 12.70 -16.10
N PRO A 42 -10.34 12.19 -14.97
CA PRO A 42 -11.31 11.11 -14.96
C PRO A 42 -12.58 11.51 -15.71
N THR A 43 -13.12 10.56 -16.48
CA THR A 43 -14.25 10.75 -17.41
C THR A 43 -15.61 10.78 -16.71
N THR A 44 -15.66 10.46 -15.40
CA THR A 44 -16.91 10.40 -14.64
C THR A 44 -17.42 11.79 -14.28
N ARG A 45 -18.75 11.92 -14.28
CA ARG A 45 -19.51 13.18 -14.12
C ARG A 45 -19.30 13.91 -12.78
N GLU A 46 -18.57 13.30 -11.85
CA GLU A 46 -18.15 13.95 -10.61
C GLU A 46 -16.62 14.09 -10.61
N LYS A 47 -16.14 15.33 -10.78
CA LYS A 47 -14.74 15.73 -10.59
C LYS A 47 -14.30 15.65 -9.12
N LYS A 48 -14.66 14.59 -8.41
CA LYS A 48 -14.24 14.35 -7.02
C LYS A 48 -13.03 13.44 -7.04
N CYS A 49 -12.20 13.47 -6.01
CA CYS A 49 -11.15 12.47 -5.85
C CYS A 49 -11.75 11.14 -5.35
N PRO A 50 -11.11 10.00 -5.65
CA PRO A 50 -11.46 8.73 -5.02
C PRO A 50 -11.37 8.85 -3.50
N ILE A 51 -12.31 8.21 -2.80
CA ILE A 51 -12.28 8.15 -1.34
C ILE A 51 -11.18 7.16 -0.94
N CYS A 52 -10.24 7.58 -0.09
CA CYS A 52 -9.21 6.71 0.44
C CYS A 52 -9.60 6.11 1.81
N GLY A 53 -8.90 5.05 2.23
CA GLY A 53 -8.95 4.51 3.59
C GLY A 53 -10.25 3.82 3.98
N LYS A 54 -11.16 3.52 3.04
CA LYS A 54 -12.41 2.80 3.32
C LYS A 54 -12.24 1.30 3.15
N ALA A 55 -12.19 0.59 4.28
CA ALA A 55 -12.17 -0.87 4.32
C ALA A 55 -13.57 -1.46 4.03
N ASN A 56 -13.60 -2.69 3.55
CA ASN A 56 -14.83 -3.45 3.29
C ASN A 56 -15.39 -4.07 4.58
N GLU A 57 -15.82 -3.24 5.52
CA GLU A 57 -16.41 -3.68 6.81
C GLU A 57 -17.95 -3.81 6.77
N GLN A 58 -18.62 -3.19 5.80
CA GLN A 58 -20.09 -3.07 5.79
C GLN A 58 -20.86 -4.33 5.40
N TYR A 59 -20.21 -5.37 4.86
CA TYR A 59 -20.88 -6.65 4.59
C TYR A 59 -21.41 -7.34 5.86
N PHE A 60 -21.02 -6.88 7.07
CA PHE A 60 -21.37 -7.53 8.34
C PHE A 60 -22.59 -6.93 9.07
N ARG A 61 -22.96 -5.66 8.86
CA ARG A 61 -24.02 -5.01 9.67
C ARG A 61 -25.46 -5.45 9.31
N ASN A 62 -25.69 -5.99 8.11
CA ASN A 62 -27.03 -6.38 7.64
C ASN A 62 -27.39 -7.86 7.87
N TRP A 63 -26.57 -8.62 8.61
CA TRP A 63 -26.79 -10.05 8.84
C TRP A 63 -27.10 -10.41 10.30
N ASN A 64 -27.66 -9.48 11.05
CA ASN A 64 -28.17 -9.74 12.40
C ASN A 64 -29.50 -10.52 12.33
N ASN A 65 -29.48 -11.86 12.19
CA ASN A 65 -30.47 -12.73 12.85
C ASN A 65 -30.35 -14.27 12.65
N ARG A 66 -29.24 -14.84 12.17
CA ARG A 66 -29.01 -16.30 12.32
C ARG A 66 -27.55 -16.57 12.60
N MET A 67 -27.27 -17.39 13.62
CA MET A 67 -25.95 -17.98 13.89
C MET A 67 -25.52 -18.82 12.68
N ALA A 68 -24.89 -18.18 11.72
CA ALA A 68 -24.17 -18.80 10.63
C ALA A 68 -22.80 -18.13 10.57
N ARG A 69 -21.78 -18.93 10.27
CA ARG A 69 -20.35 -18.59 10.21
C ARG A 69 -20.13 -17.12 9.84
N VAL A 70 -19.31 -16.42 10.63
CA VAL A 70 -18.75 -15.11 10.29
C VAL A 70 -18.30 -15.18 8.82
N PRO A 71 -18.92 -14.42 7.89
CA PRO A 71 -18.47 -14.41 6.51
C PRO A 71 -16.97 -14.09 6.49
N GLU A 72 -16.18 -14.87 5.75
CA GLU A 72 -14.75 -14.61 5.61
C GLU A 72 -14.54 -13.17 5.12
N LEU A 73 -13.54 -12.47 5.68
CA LEU A 73 -13.18 -11.08 5.39
C LEU A 73 -12.55 -10.92 3.99
N ASN A 74 -13.24 -11.39 2.96
CA ASN A 74 -12.77 -11.31 1.58
C ASN A 74 -12.57 -9.84 1.21
N HIS A 75 -11.37 -9.49 0.75
CA HIS A 75 -11.02 -8.14 0.30
C HIS A 75 -11.26 -7.02 1.34
N LYS A 76 -11.07 -7.30 2.64
CA LYS A 76 -11.24 -6.32 3.73
C LYS A 76 -10.46 -5.03 3.51
N TYR A 77 -9.23 -5.13 2.99
CA TYR A 77 -8.32 -4.03 2.71
C TYR A 77 -8.16 -3.84 1.19
N PRO A 78 -8.97 -2.99 0.55
CA PRO A 78 -8.97 -2.83 -0.91
C PRO A 78 -7.67 -2.28 -1.49
N TRP A 79 -6.84 -1.65 -0.66
CA TRP A 79 -5.53 -1.12 -1.02
C TRP A 79 -4.42 -2.14 -0.95
N LEU A 80 -4.61 -3.26 -0.24
CA LEU A 80 -3.57 -4.25 -0.03
C LEU A 80 -3.25 -4.93 -1.37
N VAL A 81 -1.98 -4.90 -1.77
CA VAL A 81 -1.52 -5.54 -3.00
C VAL A 81 -0.42 -6.56 -2.71
N PHE A 82 -0.37 -7.58 -3.57
CA PHE A 82 0.73 -8.53 -3.61
C PHE A 82 1.64 -8.16 -4.79
N ILE A 83 2.93 -8.02 -4.53
CA ILE A 83 3.93 -7.59 -5.50
C ILE A 83 4.84 -8.77 -5.78
N GLN A 84 5.00 -9.10 -7.06
CA GLN A 84 5.94 -10.11 -7.52
C GLN A 84 6.99 -9.44 -8.40
N SER A 85 8.26 -9.50 -8.00
CA SER A 85 9.38 -8.96 -8.77
C SER A 85 10.35 -10.06 -9.20
N VAL A 86 10.95 -9.91 -10.38
CA VAL A 86 11.97 -10.83 -10.88
C VAL A 86 13.30 -10.10 -10.99
N ILE A 87 14.25 -10.52 -10.15
CA ILE A 87 15.60 -9.96 -10.06
C ILE A 87 16.58 -11.10 -10.33
N GLU A 88 17.41 -10.96 -11.35
CA GLU A 88 18.38 -11.99 -11.78
C GLU A 88 17.79 -13.41 -11.99
N GLY A 89 16.51 -13.50 -12.34
CA GLY A 89 15.81 -14.78 -12.54
C GLY A 89 15.26 -15.41 -11.26
N MET A 90 15.46 -14.77 -10.10
CA MET A 90 14.80 -15.12 -8.84
C MET A 90 13.54 -14.29 -8.63
N THR A 91 12.50 -14.93 -8.11
CA THR A 91 11.22 -14.29 -7.80
C THR A 91 11.18 -13.86 -6.33
N TYR A 92 10.92 -12.59 -6.11
CA TYR A 92 10.71 -12.00 -4.79
C TYR A 92 9.26 -11.57 -4.65
N ASN A 93 8.74 -11.70 -3.44
CA ASN A 93 7.36 -11.34 -3.15
C ASN A 93 7.34 -10.36 -1.97
N CYS A 94 6.56 -9.31 -2.14
CA CYS A 94 6.37 -8.25 -1.18
C CYS A 94 4.89 -7.85 -1.09
N GLY A 95 4.56 -7.10 -0.06
CA GLY A 95 3.33 -6.35 0.04
C GLY A 95 3.48 -4.92 -0.46
N GLY A 96 2.34 -4.27 -0.67
CA GLY A 96 2.27 -2.83 -0.88
C GLY A 96 0.86 -2.32 -0.69
N GLN A 97 0.68 -1.03 -0.99
CA GLN A 97 -0.59 -0.35 -0.86
C GLN A 97 -0.85 0.60 -2.03
N ILE A 98 -2.07 0.53 -2.57
CA ILE A 98 -2.56 1.49 -3.57
C ILE A 98 -2.74 2.85 -2.87
N ILE A 99 -2.05 3.88 -3.35
CA ILE A 99 -2.19 5.25 -2.82
C ILE A 99 -3.02 6.16 -3.74
N ASN A 100 -3.13 5.81 -5.03
CA ASN A 100 -4.04 6.43 -5.99
C ASN A 100 -4.22 5.52 -7.22
N SER A 101 -4.80 6.03 -8.31
CA SER A 101 -5.09 5.23 -9.51
C SER A 101 -3.84 4.67 -10.20
N ARG A 102 -2.66 5.28 -10.02
CA ARG A 102 -1.44 4.97 -10.77
C ARG A 102 -0.31 4.42 -9.92
N TRP A 103 -0.32 4.71 -8.63
CA TRP A 103 0.85 4.52 -7.77
C TRP A 103 0.55 3.52 -6.66
N VAL A 104 1.48 2.59 -6.48
CA VAL A 104 1.56 1.70 -5.33
C VAL A 104 2.78 2.09 -4.50
N LEU A 105 2.58 2.23 -3.21
CA LEU A 105 3.65 2.43 -2.24
C LEU A 105 4.08 1.09 -1.65
N THR A 106 5.38 0.90 -1.45
CA THR A 106 6.00 -0.31 -0.92
C THR A 106 7.37 0.02 -0.33
N ALA A 107 8.15 -0.98 0.08
CA ALA A 107 9.50 -0.80 0.57
C ALA A 107 10.52 -0.79 -0.59
N ALA A 108 11.58 -0.01 -0.47
CA ALA A 108 12.61 0.05 -1.50
C ALA A 108 13.40 -1.27 -1.61
N HIS A 109 13.63 -1.94 -0.47
CA HIS A 109 14.37 -3.20 -0.44
C HIS A 109 13.67 -4.36 -1.16
N CYS A 110 12.37 -4.25 -1.46
CA CYS A 110 11.63 -5.25 -2.23
C CYS A 110 12.15 -5.43 -3.66
N PHE A 111 12.95 -4.46 -4.13
CA PHE A 111 13.52 -4.42 -5.47
C PHE A 111 15.05 -4.45 -5.45
N TYR A 112 15.61 -5.03 -4.39
CA TYR A 112 17.04 -5.23 -4.20
C TYR A 112 17.30 -6.69 -3.80
N ASP A 113 18.24 -7.34 -4.48
CA ASP A 113 18.58 -8.76 -4.28
C ASP A 113 19.76 -9.00 -3.32
N GLY A 114 20.38 -7.93 -2.81
CA GLY A 114 21.56 -8.04 -1.95
C GLY A 114 22.89 -8.17 -2.68
N SER A 115 22.91 -8.24 -4.01
CA SER A 115 24.10 -8.60 -4.79
C SER A 115 24.85 -7.40 -5.38
N ASP A 116 24.15 -6.27 -5.62
CA ASP A 116 24.72 -5.12 -6.35
C ASP A 116 24.60 -3.77 -5.60
N ALA A 117 25.73 -3.12 -5.33
CA ALA A 117 25.75 -1.81 -4.67
C ALA A 117 25.04 -0.70 -5.49
N GLY A 118 24.81 -0.92 -6.79
CA GLY A 118 24.16 0.04 -7.69
C GLY A 118 22.63 0.07 -7.65
N CYS A 119 21.98 -0.79 -6.85
CA CYS A 119 20.52 -0.96 -6.89
C CYS A 119 20.01 -1.28 -8.31
N ASN A 120 20.56 -2.31 -8.99
CA ASN A 120 20.17 -2.63 -10.37
C ASN A 120 18.67 -2.98 -10.45
N TYR A 121 17.86 -2.01 -10.88
CA TYR A 121 16.41 -2.11 -10.82
C TYR A 121 15.84 -3.09 -11.84
N ILE A 122 14.83 -3.80 -11.36
CA ILE A 122 13.77 -4.54 -12.04
C ILE A 122 13.94 -4.73 -13.55
N LYS A 123 14.06 -6.01 -13.97
CA LYS A 123 13.78 -6.37 -15.36
C LYS A 123 12.28 -6.54 -15.62
N LYS A 124 11.53 -7.06 -14.64
CA LYS A 124 10.06 -7.24 -14.65
C LYS A 124 9.48 -7.26 -13.23
N ALA A 125 8.35 -6.57 -13.02
CA ALA A 125 7.58 -6.66 -11.79
C ALA A 125 6.07 -6.52 -12.07
N GLU A 126 5.27 -7.20 -11.26
CA GLU A 126 3.82 -7.27 -11.37
C GLU A 126 3.18 -6.93 -10.02
N VAL A 127 2.07 -6.20 -10.07
CA VAL A 127 1.22 -5.87 -8.93
C VAL A 127 -0.10 -6.61 -9.08
N HIS A 128 -0.46 -7.43 -8.10
CA HIS A 128 -1.73 -8.12 -8.04
C HIS A 128 -2.67 -7.30 -7.14
N VAL A 129 -3.63 -6.62 -7.76
CA VAL A 129 -4.66 -5.82 -7.08
C VAL A 129 -5.93 -6.65 -6.89
N GLY A 130 -6.67 -6.39 -5.81
CA GLY A 130 -7.90 -7.11 -5.52
C GLY A 130 -7.69 -8.56 -5.09
N LEU A 131 -6.45 -9.05 -5.02
CA LEU A 131 -6.12 -10.41 -4.61
C LEU A 131 -6.64 -10.68 -3.19
N HIS A 132 -7.29 -11.82 -2.97
CA HIS A 132 -7.55 -12.31 -1.61
C HIS A 132 -6.89 -13.66 -1.37
N ARG A 133 -6.96 -14.57 -2.35
CA ARG A 133 -6.34 -15.87 -2.32
C ARG A 133 -5.17 -15.95 -3.28
N THR A 134 -4.04 -16.47 -2.83
CA THR A 134 -2.83 -16.60 -3.68
C THR A 134 -3.00 -17.59 -4.83
N ASP A 135 -4.03 -18.43 -4.79
CA ASP A 135 -4.43 -19.32 -5.90
C ASP A 135 -5.35 -18.64 -6.93
N PHE A 136 -5.61 -17.34 -6.78
CA PHE A 136 -6.51 -16.53 -7.61
C PHE A 136 -7.96 -17.00 -7.65
N ASN A 137 -8.35 -17.92 -6.75
CA ASN A 137 -9.71 -18.46 -6.70
C ASN A 137 -10.58 -17.71 -5.68
N ASP A 138 -10.71 -16.40 -5.85
CA ASP A 138 -11.36 -15.50 -4.89
C ASP A 138 -12.88 -15.67 -4.78
N GLY A 139 -13.48 -16.56 -5.59
CA GLY A 139 -14.93 -16.76 -5.64
C GLY A 139 -15.71 -15.57 -6.23
N ILE A 140 -15.02 -14.48 -6.57
CA ILE A 140 -15.57 -13.30 -7.23
C ILE A 140 -14.83 -13.08 -8.55
N LEU A 141 -15.51 -13.31 -9.67
CA LEU A 141 -14.92 -13.14 -11.00
C LEU A 141 -14.57 -11.67 -11.26
N GLY A 142 -13.37 -11.45 -11.79
CA GLY A 142 -12.93 -10.14 -12.31
C GLY A 142 -12.56 -9.10 -11.26
N VAL A 143 -12.39 -9.51 -9.99
CA VAL A 143 -11.83 -8.64 -8.94
C VAL A 143 -10.32 -8.54 -9.08
N THR A 144 -9.65 -9.69 -9.12
CA THR A 144 -8.20 -9.74 -9.15
C THR A 144 -7.67 -9.39 -10.51
N ARG A 145 -6.73 -8.45 -10.55
CA ARG A 145 -6.02 -8.03 -11.77
C ARG A 145 -4.52 -8.06 -11.52
N ILE A 146 -3.78 -8.50 -12.53
CA ILE A 146 -2.32 -8.45 -12.56
C ILE A 146 -1.96 -7.26 -13.46
N ILE A 147 -1.19 -6.32 -12.91
CA ILE A 147 -0.80 -5.08 -13.61
C ILE A 147 0.71 -5.02 -13.63
N GLN A 148 1.29 -4.77 -14.80
CA GLN A 148 2.73 -4.61 -14.95
C GLN A 148 3.18 -3.29 -14.33
N VAL A 149 4.38 -3.29 -13.76
CA VAL A 149 5.05 -2.09 -13.25
C VAL A 149 5.80 -1.43 -14.40
N LYS A 150 5.48 -0.16 -14.65
CA LYS A 150 6.15 0.70 -15.62
C LYS A 150 7.45 1.26 -15.05
N ASP A 151 7.38 1.81 -13.84
CA ASP A 151 8.47 2.57 -13.22
C ASP A 151 8.62 2.19 -11.75
N PHE A 152 9.85 2.19 -11.25
CA PHE A 152 10.15 2.10 -9.83
C PHE A 152 11.00 3.28 -9.38
N ILE A 153 10.49 4.01 -8.40
CA ILE A 153 11.15 5.18 -7.82
C ILE A 153 11.43 4.87 -6.35
N LYS A 154 12.69 4.63 -6.02
CA LYS A 154 13.11 4.55 -4.61
C LYS A 154 13.30 5.94 -4.01
N HIS A 155 13.26 6.03 -2.69
CA HIS A 155 13.70 7.25 -2.03
C HIS A 155 15.16 7.59 -2.38
N PRO A 156 15.50 8.86 -2.66
CA PRO A 156 16.87 9.27 -2.99
C PRO A 156 17.87 8.94 -1.86
N GLY A 157 17.43 9.03 -0.61
CA GLY A 157 18.23 8.70 0.58
C GLY A 157 18.39 7.20 0.86
N TYR A 158 17.62 6.31 0.22
CA TYR A 158 17.77 4.87 0.43
C TYR A 158 19.09 4.36 -0.15
N GLN A 159 19.88 3.69 0.70
CA GLN A 159 21.20 3.15 0.37
C GLN A 159 21.17 1.61 0.36
N CYS A 160 21.09 1.03 -0.83
CA CYS A 160 21.01 -0.43 -1.00
C CYS A 160 22.20 -1.16 -0.35
N GLY A 161 21.89 -2.21 0.41
CA GLY A 161 22.89 -3.06 1.07
C GLY A 161 23.60 -2.42 2.26
N ILE A 162 23.32 -1.15 2.60
CA ILE A 162 23.97 -0.43 3.71
C ILE A 162 23.03 -0.33 4.91
N SER A 163 21.82 0.19 4.71
CA SER A 163 20.84 0.38 5.79
C SER A 163 19.41 0.31 5.26
N HIS A 164 18.46 0.13 6.17
CA HIS A 164 17.03 0.27 5.89
C HIS A 164 16.52 1.71 6.10
N ASN A 165 17.41 2.70 6.24
CA ASN A 165 16.97 4.07 6.33
C ASN A 165 16.34 4.50 5.00
N ASP A 166 15.21 5.22 5.07
CA ASP A 166 14.42 5.66 3.93
C ASP A 166 13.95 4.51 3.01
N ASP A 167 13.65 3.35 3.60
CA ASP A 167 13.21 2.14 2.88
C ASP A 167 11.76 2.25 2.38
N ILE A 168 11.56 3.17 1.44
CA ILE A 168 10.28 3.48 0.81
C ILE A 168 10.46 3.60 -0.71
N GLY A 169 9.52 3.04 -1.45
CA GLY A 169 9.53 3.01 -2.91
C GLY A 169 8.14 3.13 -3.51
N LEU A 170 8.08 3.71 -4.70
CA LEU A 170 6.87 3.93 -5.48
C LEU A 170 6.93 3.11 -6.77
N LEU A 171 5.85 2.40 -7.06
CA LEU A 171 5.64 1.69 -8.32
C LEU A 171 4.61 2.42 -9.16
N GLY A 172 5.04 2.86 -10.34
CA GLY A 172 4.15 3.39 -11.36
C GLY A 172 3.55 2.24 -12.17
N LEU A 173 2.23 2.15 -12.22
CA LEU A 173 1.52 1.11 -12.96
C LEU A 173 1.47 1.44 -14.46
N GLU A 174 1.56 0.42 -15.33
CA GLU A 174 1.36 0.59 -16.78
C GLU A 174 -0.07 1.03 -17.14
N GLU A 175 -1.06 0.64 -16.32
CA GLU A 175 -2.47 0.99 -16.48
C GLU A 175 -3.03 1.66 -15.24
N ASP A 176 -3.91 2.64 -15.42
CA ASP A 176 -4.64 3.27 -14.32
C ASP A 176 -5.71 2.33 -13.74
N LEU A 177 -5.79 2.30 -12.41
CA LEU A 177 -6.85 1.68 -11.65
C LEU A 177 -8.10 2.55 -11.66
N ASP A 178 -9.25 1.93 -11.91
CA ASP A 178 -10.54 2.57 -11.69
C ASP A 178 -10.91 2.52 -10.20
N LEU A 179 -10.73 3.66 -9.53
CA LEU A 179 -11.05 3.84 -8.11
C LEU A 179 -12.41 4.53 -7.88
N PHE A 180 -13.15 4.87 -8.94
CA PHE A 180 -14.39 5.66 -8.88
C PHE A 180 -15.66 4.86 -9.04
N SER A 181 -15.61 3.85 -9.90
CA SER A 181 -16.73 2.95 -10.01
C SER A 181 -16.94 2.28 -8.66
N THR A 182 -18.12 1.74 -8.44
CA THR A 182 -18.51 0.94 -7.26
C THR A 182 -17.56 -0.24 -6.95
N PHE A 183 -16.38 -0.36 -7.60
CA PHE A 183 -15.29 -1.28 -7.30
C PHE A 183 -14.63 -1.13 -5.93
N GLN A 184 -14.85 -0.03 -5.18
CA GLN A 184 -14.57 -0.09 -3.73
C GLN A 184 -15.30 -1.28 -3.08
N SER A 185 -16.50 -1.64 -3.57
CA SER A 185 -17.23 -2.84 -3.14
C SER A 185 -16.75 -4.14 -3.78
N LYS A 186 -15.78 -4.09 -4.71
CA LYS A 186 -15.16 -5.25 -5.38
C LYS A 186 -13.73 -5.50 -4.92
N GLY A 187 -13.22 -4.79 -3.93
CA GLY A 187 -11.92 -5.11 -3.33
C GLY A 187 -10.71 -4.37 -3.90
N ILE A 188 -10.91 -3.31 -4.69
CA ILE A 188 -9.82 -2.39 -5.11
C ILE A 188 -10.15 -0.98 -4.61
N GLY A 189 -9.19 -0.34 -3.93
CA GLY A 189 -9.34 1.01 -3.39
C GLY A 189 -8.00 1.56 -2.89
N ALA A 190 -7.93 2.85 -2.55
CA ALA A 190 -6.69 3.47 -2.07
C ALA A 190 -6.67 3.61 -0.54
N ILE A 191 -5.49 3.59 0.08
CA ILE A 191 -5.26 3.97 1.49
C ILE A 191 -5.07 5.48 1.60
N CYS A 192 -5.45 6.09 2.73
CA CYS A 192 -5.12 7.48 2.98
C CYS A 192 -3.67 7.61 3.47
N LEU A 193 -2.97 8.64 3.00
CA LEU A 193 -1.66 9.00 3.53
C LEU A 193 -1.82 9.87 4.78
N PRO A 194 -0.91 9.77 5.76
CA PRO A 194 -0.92 10.63 6.93
C PRO A 194 -0.67 12.08 6.51
N LYS A 195 -1.27 13.02 7.23
CA LYS A 195 -0.96 14.45 7.09
C LYS A 195 0.27 14.80 7.93
N ASP A 196 0.99 15.84 7.53
CA ASP A 196 2.26 16.29 8.14
C ASP A 196 2.18 16.54 9.67
N ASP A 197 0.97 16.66 10.24
CA ASP A 197 0.67 16.94 11.64
C ASP A 197 0.00 15.79 12.43
N GLU A 198 -0.36 14.67 11.79
CA GLU A 198 -1.09 13.56 12.46
C GLU A 198 -0.19 12.68 13.36
N GLY A 199 1.10 13.01 13.44
CA GLY A 199 2.01 12.51 14.46
C GLY A 199 2.43 11.06 14.22
N TRP A 200 3.45 10.63 14.94
CA TRP A 200 4.05 9.30 14.84
C TRP A 200 3.12 8.15 15.26
N PHE A 201 1.82 8.41 15.43
CA PHE A 201 0.80 7.52 15.95
C PHE A 201 1.24 6.82 17.25
N GLU A 202 2.07 7.48 18.06
CA GLU A 202 2.66 6.90 19.26
C GLU A 202 1.55 6.52 20.25
N GLY A 203 1.51 5.24 20.63
CA GLY A 203 0.47 4.70 21.47
C GLY A 203 -0.82 4.34 20.74
N GLU A 204 -0.93 4.48 19.42
CA GLU A 204 -2.08 3.97 18.68
C GLU A 204 -1.95 2.48 18.39
N ASP A 205 -3.08 1.80 18.27
CA ASP A 205 -3.12 0.41 17.80
C ASP A 205 -3.18 0.41 16.26
N ALA A 206 -2.13 -0.13 15.65
CA ALA A 206 -2.00 -0.24 14.21
C ALA A 206 -2.16 -1.70 13.75
N VAL A 207 -2.65 -1.89 12.55
CA VAL A 207 -2.83 -3.19 11.92
C VAL A 207 -1.78 -3.39 10.84
N ALA A 208 -1.02 -4.47 10.91
CA ALA A 208 -0.23 -4.96 9.78
C ALA A 208 -1.01 -6.08 9.08
N ALA A 209 -1.03 -6.09 7.74
CA ALA A 209 -1.74 -7.10 6.97
C ALA A 209 -0.95 -7.56 5.74
N GLY A 210 -1.03 -8.85 5.41
CA GLY A 210 -0.36 -9.43 4.25
C GLY A 210 -0.39 -10.96 4.18
N TRP A 211 0.30 -11.53 3.19
CA TRP A 211 0.32 -12.98 2.88
C TRP A 211 1.58 -13.70 3.38
N GLY A 212 2.39 -13.04 4.20
CA GLY A 212 3.67 -13.52 4.68
C GLY A 212 3.57 -14.84 5.43
N VAL A 213 4.68 -15.57 5.42
CA VAL A 213 4.77 -16.89 6.04
C VAL A 213 4.79 -16.75 7.56
N THR A 214 3.73 -17.18 8.23
CA THR A 214 3.71 -17.31 9.69
C THR A 214 4.56 -18.51 10.11
N ALA A 215 5.33 -18.39 11.20
CA ALA A 215 6.22 -19.46 11.73
C ALA A 215 5.54 -20.82 12.00
N SER A 216 4.20 -20.87 12.09
CA SER A 216 3.41 -22.09 12.25
C SER A 216 3.25 -22.91 10.96
N LYS A 217 3.53 -22.34 9.78
CA LYS A 217 3.56 -23.04 8.50
C LYS A 217 5.00 -23.38 8.13
N ARG A 218 5.41 -24.61 8.42
CA ARG A 218 6.69 -25.23 7.99
C ARG A 218 6.84 -25.37 6.47
N SER A 219 5.89 -24.86 5.67
CA SER A 219 5.89 -24.88 4.21
C SER A 219 6.52 -23.60 3.67
N LYS A 220 7.33 -23.70 2.61
CA LYS A 220 7.88 -22.58 1.83
C LYS A 220 6.82 -21.75 1.07
N ASN A 221 5.55 -21.89 1.43
CA ASN A 221 4.40 -21.35 0.70
C ASN A 221 3.77 -20.22 1.52
N PHE A 222 3.48 -19.10 0.85
CA PHE A 222 2.72 -17.98 1.39
C PHE A 222 1.41 -18.42 2.02
N ALA A 223 0.86 -17.58 2.88
CA ALA A 223 -0.50 -17.78 3.36
C ALA A 223 -1.46 -17.76 2.17
N ASP A 224 -2.37 -18.75 2.12
CA ASP A 224 -3.42 -18.79 1.10
C ASP A 224 -4.23 -17.49 1.07
N LYS A 225 -4.46 -16.88 2.24
CA LYS A 225 -5.22 -15.64 2.43
C LYS A 225 -4.43 -14.64 3.28
N PRO A 226 -4.68 -13.32 3.18
CA PRO A 226 -3.98 -12.37 4.01
C PRO A 226 -4.39 -12.54 5.47
N PHE A 227 -3.43 -12.45 6.37
CA PHE A 227 -3.64 -12.36 7.81
C PHE A 227 -3.41 -10.92 8.26
N GLU A 228 -4.09 -10.53 9.33
CA GLU A 228 -3.89 -9.24 9.97
C GLU A 228 -3.43 -9.42 11.41
N VAL A 229 -2.66 -8.46 11.88
CA VAL A 229 -2.20 -8.46 13.26
C VAL A 229 -2.15 -7.04 13.82
N THR A 230 -2.73 -6.87 14.99
CA THR A 230 -2.75 -5.58 15.69
C THR A 230 -1.54 -5.45 16.60
N ARG A 231 -0.87 -4.30 16.53
CA ARG A 231 0.30 -3.92 17.33
C ARG A 231 0.21 -2.47 17.75
N ARG A 232 0.62 -2.20 18.98
CA ARG A 232 0.68 -0.84 19.49
C ARG A 232 1.97 -0.17 19.04
N ILE A 233 1.86 1.01 18.42
CA ILE A 233 3.03 1.79 18.02
C ILE A 233 3.71 2.34 19.27
N GLN A 234 4.99 2.05 19.42
CA GLN A 234 5.79 2.44 20.59
C GLN A 234 7.27 2.64 20.22
N ARG A 235 7.70 3.89 20.05
CA ARG A 235 9.09 4.25 19.70
C ARG A 235 10.12 3.78 20.71
N LYS A 236 9.76 3.68 21.99
CA LYS A 236 10.67 3.14 23.03
C LYS A 236 11.15 1.70 22.76
N PHE A 237 10.44 0.93 21.90
CA PHE A 237 10.95 -0.39 21.48
C PHE A 237 12.12 -0.27 20.52
N CYS A 238 12.19 0.81 19.72
CA CYS A 238 13.32 1.08 18.84
C CYS A 238 14.64 1.19 19.63
N SER A 239 14.61 1.83 20.80
CA SER A 239 15.82 2.02 21.61
C SER A 239 16.34 0.73 22.27
N ASN A 240 15.46 -0.26 22.50
CA ASN A 240 15.82 -1.52 23.16
C ASN A 240 16.43 -2.55 22.18
N TYR A 241 16.24 -2.37 20.87
CA TYR A 241 16.76 -3.23 19.81
C TYR A 241 17.78 -2.47 18.96
N ARG A 242 19.08 -2.77 19.16
CA ARG A 242 20.21 -2.28 18.32
C ARG A 242 20.05 -0.82 17.86
N SER A 243 20.04 0.10 18.83
CA SER A 243 19.78 1.53 18.65
C SER A 243 20.57 2.21 17.52
N SER A 244 21.74 1.68 17.11
CA SER A 244 22.54 2.27 16.04
C SER A 244 22.00 2.03 14.62
N TRP A 245 21.00 1.17 14.44
CA TRP A 245 20.42 0.84 13.13
C TRP A 245 19.04 1.47 12.90
N ILE A 246 18.43 2.01 13.96
CA ILE A 246 17.12 2.67 13.88
C ILE A 246 17.34 4.17 13.75
N THR A 247 16.69 4.79 12.77
CA THR A 247 16.78 6.22 12.49
C THR A 247 15.48 6.93 12.84
N ASP A 248 15.50 8.26 12.77
CA ASP A 248 14.29 9.08 12.97
C ASP A 248 13.23 8.84 11.89
N ASN A 249 13.58 8.21 10.76
CA ASN A 249 12.69 7.89 9.65
C ASN A 249 11.98 6.53 9.82
N MET A 250 12.08 5.90 10.99
CA MET A 250 11.50 4.59 11.29
C MET A 250 10.50 4.66 12.46
N ILE A 251 9.48 3.78 12.39
CA ILE A 251 8.49 3.57 13.44
C ILE A 251 8.63 2.14 13.96
N CYS A 252 8.50 1.97 15.28
CA CYS A 252 8.43 0.65 15.90
C CYS A 252 7.04 0.40 16.46
N ALA A 253 6.56 -0.83 16.28
CA ALA A 253 5.39 -1.34 16.94
C ALA A 253 5.77 -2.50 17.86
N GLU A 254 4.94 -2.76 18.87
CA GLU A 254 5.14 -3.85 19.83
C GLU A 254 5.46 -5.18 19.13
N SER A 255 6.38 -5.94 19.69
CA SER A 255 6.66 -7.30 19.22
C SER A 255 5.65 -8.26 19.82
N ALA A 256 5.10 -9.21 19.04
CA ALA A 256 4.37 -10.32 19.64
C ALA A 256 5.34 -11.08 20.56
N SER A 257 5.09 -11.02 21.87
CA SER A 257 5.86 -11.79 22.82
C SER A 257 5.79 -13.29 22.47
N VAL A 258 6.97 -13.93 22.56
CA VAL A 258 7.25 -15.38 22.62
C VAL A 258 7.43 -16.14 21.28
N TYR A 259 6.87 -15.70 20.15
CA TYR A 259 7.13 -16.36 18.86
C TYR A 259 7.71 -15.35 17.87
N LYS A 260 8.95 -15.58 17.41
CA LYS A 260 9.56 -14.90 16.26
C LYS A 260 8.70 -15.19 15.02
N ILE A 261 7.61 -14.46 14.83
CA ILE A 261 6.87 -14.46 13.58
C ILE A 261 7.67 -13.55 12.65
N GLN A 262 8.74 -14.10 12.07
CA GLN A 262 9.32 -13.52 10.86
C GLN A 262 8.29 -13.74 9.75
N CYS A 263 7.47 -12.73 9.48
CA CYS A 263 6.55 -12.77 8.35
C CYS A 263 7.33 -12.52 7.05
N THR A 264 8.05 -13.53 6.57
CA THR A 264 8.71 -13.44 5.26
C THR A 264 7.64 -13.25 4.19
N GLY A 265 7.73 -12.18 3.39
CA GLY A 265 6.77 -11.88 2.32
C GLY A 265 5.82 -10.71 2.57
N ASP A 266 5.77 -10.17 3.79
CA ASP A 266 4.97 -8.98 4.13
C ASP A 266 5.76 -7.67 4.00
N SER A 267 7.05 -7.73 3.65
CA SER A 267 7.88 -6.57 3.41
C SER A 267 7.22 -5.59 2.46
N GLY A 268 7.22 -4.30 2.81
CA GLY A 268 6.57 -3.25 2.03
C GLY A 268 5.04 -3.20 2.17
N GLY A 269 4.43 -4.20 2.81
CA GLY A 269 3.01 -4.17 3.17
C GLY A 269 2.69 -3.12 4.22
N PRO A 270 1.40 -2.80 4.39
CA PRO A 270 1.00 -1.63 5.15
C PRO A 270 0.96 -1.89 6.66
N LEU A 271 1.33 -0.87 7.43
CA LEU A 271 0.95 -0.70 8.83
C LEU A 271 -0.10 0.41 8.83
N ILE A 272 -1.31 0.18 9.33
CA ILE A 272 -2.43 1.13 9.20
C ILE A 272 -3.10 1.41 10.53
N VAL A 273 -3.47 2.68 10.75
CA VAL A 273 -4.24 3.12 11.91
C VAL A 273 -5.65 3.50 11.45
N LYS A 274 -6.66 3.11 12.22
CA LYS A 274 -8.06 3.47 11.97
C LYS A 274 -8.42 4.68 12.80
N ASN A 275 -8.82 5.78 12.16
CA ASN A 275 -9.28 6.98 12.86
C ASN A 275 -10.76 6.90 13.27
N GLU A 276 -11.21 7.89 14.03
CA GLU A 276 -12.59 7.99 14.55
C GLU A 276 -13.69 8.01 13.47
N ASN A 277 -13.34 8.34 12.22
CA ASN A 277 -14.27 8.42 11.08
C ASN A 277 -14.36 7.11 10.28
N ASP A 278 -13.94 5.99 10.86
CA ASP A 278 -13.81 4.70 10.17
C ASP A 278 -13.00 4.81 8.87
N THR A 279 -11.92 5.59 8.90
CA THR A 279 -10.97 5.75 7.79
C THR A 279 -9.61 5.26 8.23
N TYR A 280 -9.02 4.38 7.42
CA TYR A 280 -7.67 3.90 7.60
C TYR A 280 -6.66 4.86 6.99
N VAL A 281 -5.59 5.10 7.72
CA VAL A 281 -4.43 5.91 7.33
C VAL A 281 -3.19 5.02 7.47
N LEU A 282 -2.23 5.19 6.55
CA LEU A 282 -0.92 4.53 6.60
C LEU A 282 -0.05 5.09 7.74
#